data_AF-A0A8T4DKN5-F1
#
_entry.id   AF-A0A8T4DKN5-F1
#
_cell.length_a   1.000
_cell.length_b   1.000
_cell.length_c   1.000
_cell.angle_alpha   90.00
_cell.angle_beta   90.00
_cell.angle_gamma   90.00
#
_symmetry.space_group_name_H-M   'P 1'
#
loop_
_entity.id
_entity.type
_entity.pdbx_description
1 polymer ?
#
loop_
_entity_poly.entity_id
_entity_poly.type
_entity_poly.pdbx_seq_one_letter_code
_entity_poly.pdbx_strand_id
1 'polypeptide(L)' 'IENVAFFCTFKNSGDDTTLKQMEELVGKKPVVAMSFKEGIIKDGSYLTGIGNFIDGITI' A
#
# COMPACT_ATOMS: atom_id res chain seq x y z
N ILE A 1 -18.81 9.92 -2.79
CA ILE A 1 -18.07 8.93 -1.98
C ILE A 1 -16.61 9.13 -2.30
N GLU A 2 -15.76 9.41 -1.32
CA GLU A 2 -14.32 9.61 -1.57
C GLU A 2 -13.62 8.27 -1.76
N ASN A 3 -12.73 8.15 -2.75
CA ASN A 3 -11.86 6.99 -2.91
C ASN A 3 -10.68 7.10 -1.94
N VAL A 4 -10.19 5.96 -1.44
CA VAL A 4 -9.04 5.91 -0.52
C VAL A 4 -8.04 4.90 -1.01
N ALA A 5 -6.76 5.27 -0.98
CA ALA A 5 -5.65 4.40 -1.32
C ALA A 5 -4.72 4.27 -0.10
N PHE A 6 -4.14 3.07 0.09
CA PHE A 6 -3.26 2.80 1.23
C PHE A 6 -1.83 2.55 0.78
N PHE A 7 -0.89 3.20 1.48
CA PHE A 7 0.54 3.02 1.26
C PHE A 7 1.27 2.95 2.58
N CYS A 8 2.18 1.99 2.72
CA CYS A 8 3.04 1.87 3.89
C CYS A 8 4.37 1.19 3.56
N THR A 9 5.43 1.55 4.30
CA THR A 9 6.75 0.91 4.21
C THR A 9 7.11 0.26 5.54
N PHE A 10 7.69 -0.93 5.48
CA PHE A 10 8.09 -1.70 6.65
C PHE A 10 9.56 -2.07 6.58
N LYS A 11 10.17 -2.20 7.75
CA LYS A 11 11.50 -2.80 7.84
C LYS A 11 11.45 -4.29 7.51
N ASN A 12 10.58 -5.03 8.20
CA ASN A 12 10.54 -6.50 8.15
C ASN A 12 9.11 -7.07 7.94
N SER A 13 8.19 -6.77 8.86
CA SER A 13 6.84 -7.34 8.92
C SER A 13 5.83 -6.34 9.51
N GLY A 14 4.55 -6.68 9.45
CA GLY A 14 3.45 -5.89 10.02
C GLY A 14 2.52 -5.23 8.99
N ASP A 15 2.80 -5.45 7.70
CA ASP A 15 2.01 -4.96 6.57
C ASP A 15 0.56 -5.40 6.63
N ASP A 16 0.29 -6.69 6.76
CA ASP A 16 -1.09 -7.20 6.77
C ASP A 16 -1.91 -6.64 7.93
N THR A 17 -1.34 -6.64 9.14
CA THR A 17 -1.99 -6.09 10.33
C THR A 17 -2.26 -4.60 10.19
N THR A 18 -1.28 -3.83 9.67
CA THR A 18 -1.43 -2.38 9.50
C THR A 18 -2.50 -2.06 8.47
N LEU A 19 -2.48 -2.73 7.31
CA LEU A 19 -3.48 -2.51 6.26
C LEU A 19 -4.89 -2.84 6.76
N LYS A 20 -5.05 -3.93 7.52
CA LYS A 20 -6.33 -4.27 8.15
C LYS A 20 -6.81 -3.20 9.14
N GLN A 21 -5.92 -2.70 10.00
CA GLN A 21 -6.25 -1.61 10.93
C GLN A 21 -6.62 -0.32 10.20
N MET A 22 -5.98 -0.02 9.07
CA MET A 22 -6.34 1.11 8.22
C MET A 22 -7.74 0.94 7.61
N GLU A 23 -8.10 -0.26 7.13
CA GLU A 23 -9.46 -0.54 6.65
C GLU A 23 -10.51 -0.32 7.75
N GLU A 24 -10.24 -0.79 8.97
CA GLU A 24 -11.12 -0.62 10.13
C GLU A 24 -11.29 0.84 10.52
N LEU A 25 -10.20 1.62 10.55
CA LEU A 25 -10.22 3.05 10.89
C LEU A 25 -10.97 3.90 9.86
N VAL A 26 -10.83 3.59 8.57
CA VAL A 26 -11.47 4.32 7.48
C VAL A 26 -12.91 3.82 7.24
N GLY A 27 -13.24 2.60 7.69
CA GLY A 27 -14.56 1.99 7.55
C GLY A 27 -14.88 1.52 6.14
N LYS A 28 -13.87 1.35 5.27
CA LYS A 28 -14.01 0.85 3.90
C LYS A 28 -12.70 0.28 3.37
N LYS A 29 -12.80 -0.54 2.33
CA LYS A 29 -11.64 -1.07 1.60
C LYS A 29 -11.01 0.01 0.72
N PRO A 30 -9.67 0.01 0.57
CA PRO A 30 -9.01 0.91 -0.36
C PRO A 30 -9.27 0.49 -1.81
N VAL A 31 -9.23 1.44 -2.74
CA VAL A 31 -9.25 1.13 -4.19
C VAL A 31 -7.95 0.47 -4.64
N VAL A 32 -6.85 0.79 -3.96
CA VAL A 32 -5.54 0.17 -4.15
C VAL A 32 -4.74 0.26 -2.85
N ALA A 33 -3.98 -0.79 -2.55
CA ALA A 33 -3.09 -0.85 -1.40
C ALA A 33 -1.71 -1.31 -1.84
N MET A 34 -0.67 -0.72 -1.23
CA MET A 34 0.72 -1.06 -1.48
C MET A 34 1.51 -1.08 -0.18
N SER A 35 2.28 -2.13 0.03
CA SER A 35 3.27 -2.22 1.10
C SER A 35 4.64 -2.60 0.54
N PHE A 36 5.70 -1.93 1.00
CA PHE A 36 7.07 -2.31 0.64
C PHE A 36 7.89 -2.64 1.87
N LYS A 37 8.75 -3.66 1.73
CA LYS A 37 9.75 -4.03 2.73
C LYS A 37 11.09 -3.38 2.38
N GLU A 38 11.94 -3.14 3.38
CA GLU A 38 13.25 -2.51 3.21
C GLU A 38 14.09 -3.20 2.11
N GLY A 39 14.02 -4.53 2.00
CA GLY A 39 14.70 -5.29 0.95
C GLY A 39 14.29 -4.89 -0.48
N ILE A 40 12.98 -4.74 -0.72
CA ILE A 40 12.38 -4.35 -2.00
C ILE A 40 12.76 -2.90 -2.37
N ILE A 41 12.97 -2.05 -1.36
CA ILE A 41 13.43 -0.67 -1.59
C ILE A 41 14.91 -0.67 -2.01
N LYS A 42 15.74 -1.48 -1.34
CA LYS A 42 17.19 -1.54 -1.59
C LYS A 42 17.55 -2.13 -2.95
N ASP A 43 16.77 -3.07 -3.45
CA ASP A 43 17.00 -3.70 -4.76
C ASP A 43 16.35 -2.96 -5.95
N GLY A 44 15.59 -1.90 -5.68
CA GLY A 44 14.96 -1.05 -6.71
C GLY A 44 13.65 -1.60 -7.29
N SER A 45 13.20 -2.79 -6.88
CA SER A 45 11.97 -3.41 -7.39
C SER A 45 10.69 -2.65 -7.00
N TYR A 46 10.76 -1.75 -6.01
CA TYR A 46 9.65 -0.88 -5.60
C TYR A 46 9.13 0.03 -6.73
N LEU A 47 9.97 0.39 -7.71
CA LEU A 47 9.59 1.30 -8.80
C LEU A 47 8.42 0.76 -9.64
N THR A 48 8.43 -0.55 -9.94
CA THR A 48 7.34 -1.22 -10.64
C THR A 48 6.06 -1.22 -9.80
N GLY A 49 6.18 -1.41 -8.49
CA GLY A 49 5.04 -1.37 -7.57
C GLY A 49 4.39 0.02 -7.48
N ILE A 50 5.20 1.08 -7.51
CA ILE A 50 4.69 2.47 -7.54
C ILE A 50 3.84 2.71 -8.80
N GLY A 51 4.29 2.23 -9.97
CA GLY A 51 3.53 2.36 -11.21
C GLY A 51 2.15 1.72 -11.10
N ASN A 52 2.10 0.46 -10.67
CA ASN A 52 0.84 -0.26 -10.47
C ASN A 52 -0.08 0.42 -9.44
N PHE A 53 0.50 1.00 -8.39
CA PHE A 53 -0.25 1.74 -7.38
C PHE A 53 -0.90 3.01 -7.95
N ILE A 54 -0.15 3.81 -8.72
CA ILE A 54 -0.66 5.03 -9.36
C ILE A 54 -1.76 4.69 -10.38
N ASP A 55 -1.57 3.65 -11.18
CA ASP A 55 -2.58 3.19 -12.15
C ASP A 55 -3.88 2.79 -11.45
N GLY A 56 -3.78 2.15 -10.27
CA GLY A 56 -4.93 1.77 -9.45
C GLY A 56 -5.67 2.95 -8.79
N ILE A 57 -5.04 4.11 -8.63
CA ILE A 57 -5.70 5.33 -8.10
C ILE A 57 -6.57 6.01 -9.17
N THR A 58 -6.17 5.89 -10.44
CA THR A 58 -6.72 6.71 -11.55
C THR A 58 -7.99 6.11 -12.16
N ILE A 59 -8.53 5.04 -11.57
CA ILE A 59 -9.75 4.33 -12.00
C ILE A 59 -11.01 5.04 -11.50
#